data_AF-A0A251YP89-F1
#
_entry.id   AF-A0A251YP89-F1
#
_cell.length_a   1.000
_cell.length_b   1.000
_cell.length_c   1.000
_cell.angle_alpha   90.00
_cell.angle_beta   90.00
_cell.angle_gamma   90.00
#
_symmetry.space_group_name_H-M   'P 1'
#
loop_
_entity.id
_entity.type
_entity.pdbx_description
1 polymer ?
#
loop_
_entity_poly.entity_id
_entity_poly.type
_entity_poly.pdbx_seq_one_letter_code
_entity_poly.pdbx_strand_id
1 'polypeptide(L)'
;MTPLASARAPRKDAATNRQALVDAAVVALDRDPDASLETIATAAGLSRRAVYGHFATRDDLVREVLQRGARRIVESLAGITHDDSRIHVALIGARLWAEVEQVRVMARVAVRGPLAREVATELAPLRAELQRVVERGMASGELRDDIPAPTLARLVEGGALAVLDEATRSDIGRAEGHSLVILTSLALCGLDWRAAGALIAATPELREVAPRVSEPARVSAAARVSEPARVSTAARVSGEARTEAAS
;
A
#
# COMPACT_ATOMS: atom_id res chain seq x y z
N MET A 1 30.34 24.73 -32.79
CA MET A 1 28.92 24.43 -32.48
C MET A 1 28.86 23.72 -31.15
N THR A 2 28.31 24.35 -30.12
CA THR A 2 28.23 23.78 -28.77
C THR A 2 26.78 23.32 -28.54
N PRO A 3 26.53 22.04 -28.19
CA PRO A 3 25.16 21.59 -27.93
C PRO A 3 24.66 22.18 -26.61
N LEU A 4 23.52 22.86 -26.65
CA LEU A 4 22.82 23.28 -25.44
C LEU A 4 22.24 22.03 -24.75
N ALA A 5 22.60 21.82 -23.49
CA ALA A 5 22.02 20.76 -22.67
C ALA A 5 20.49 20.97 -22.58
N SER A 6 19.73 19.93 -22.90
CA SER A 6 18.27 19.97 -22.85
C SER A 6 17.80 20.21 -21.42
N ALA A 7 17.23 21.39 -21.17
CA ALA A 7 16.66 21.77 -19.88
C ALA A 7 15.38 20.99 -19.63
N ARG A 8 15.51 19.76 -19.10
CA ARG A 8 14.39 19.01 -18.54
C ARG A 8 13.78 19.85 -17.42
N ALA A 9 12.50 20.21 -17.54
CA ALA A 9 11.95 21.31 -16.76
C ALA A 9 11.91 21.01 -15.25
N PRO A 10 12.39 21.92 -14.37
CA PRO A 10 12.63 21.64 -12.95
C PRO A 10 11.37 21.29 -12.13
N ARG A 11 10.17 21.62 -12.65
CA ARG A 11 8.89 21.22 -12.04
C ARG A 11 8.66 19.70 -12.09
N LYS A 12 9.15 19.02 -13.12
CA LYS A 12 8.99 17.56 -13.26
C LYS A 12 9.83 16.83 -12.22
N ASP A 13 11.07 17.26 -12.07
CA ASP A 13 12.00 16.67 -11.09
C ASP A 13 11.55 16.95 -9.66
N ALA A 14 11.02 18.15 -9.36
CA ALA A 14 10.41 18.47 -8.07
C ALA A 14 9.20 17.58 -7.73
N ALA A 15 8.33 17.26 -8.69
CA ALA A 15 7.21 16.36 -8.48
C ALA A 15 7.67 14.91 -8.24
N THR A 16 8.64 14.43 -9.04
CA THR A 16 9.25 13.10 -8.86
C THR A 16 9.95 12.96 -7.50
N ASN A 17 10.70 13.98 -7.06
CA ASN A 17 11.37 13.99 -5.76
C ASN A 17 10.36 13.99 -4.60
N ARG A 18 9.27 14.77 -4.70
CA ARG A 18 8.18 14.74 -3.71
C ARG A 18 7.54 13.35 -3.63
N GLN A 19 7.27 12.71 -4.76
CA GLN A 19 6.71 11.36 -4.79
C GLN A 19 7.67 10.34 -4.13
N ALA A 20 8.96 10.38 -4.46
CA ALA A 20 9.98 9.51 -3.86
C ALA A 20 10.07 9.68 -2.33
N LEU A 21 9.92 10.90 -1.81
CA LEU A 21 9.85 11.15 -0.36
C LEU A 21 8.64 10.49 0.29
N VAL A 22 7.44 10.59 -0.31
CA VAL A 22 6.23 9.98 0.26
C VAL A 22 6.28 8.45 0.16
N ASP A 23 6.87 7.89 -0.91
CA ASP A 23 7.11 6.45 -1.04
C ASP A 23 8.09 5.92 0.01
N ALA A 24 9.22 6.62 0.22
CA ALA A 24 10.15 6.28 1.29
C ALA A 24 9.52 6.44 2.68
N ALA A 25 8.68 7.46 2.88
CA ALA A 25 8.00 7.73 4.14
C ALA A 25 7.01 6.62 4.52
N VAL A 26 6.22 6.10 3.58
CA VAL A 26 5.32 4.95 3.83
C VAL A 26 6.10 3.76 4.40
N VAL A 27 7.23 3.42 3.77
CA VAL A 27 8.04 2.26 4.16
C VAL A 27 8.82 2.50 5.46
N ALA A 28 9.28 3.73 5.71
CA ALA A 28 10.00 4.07 6.94
C ALA A 28 9.07 4.14 8.15
N LEU A 29 7.95 4.87 8.03
CA LEU A 29 7.03 5.15 9.14
C LEU A 29 6.23 3.92 9.59
N ASP A 30 6.01 2.93 8.72
CA ASP A 30 5.38 1.67 9.14
C ASP A 30 6.33 0.75 9.94
N ARG A 31 7.65 0.85 9.70
CA ARG A 31 8.66 0.13 10.49
C ARG A 31 9.00 0.83 11.80
N ASP A 32 9.11 2.16 11.74
CA ASP A 32 9.47 3.05 12.84
C ASP A 32 8.63 4.32 12.73
N PRO A 33 7.54 4.46 13.52
CA PRO A 33 6.70 5.65 13.52
C PRO A 33 7.49 6.93 13.81
N ASP A 34 8.57 6.86 14.58
CA ASP A 34 9.37 8.01 14.99
C ASP A 34 10.50 8.33 14.00
N ALA A 35 10.55 7.64 12.85
CA ALA A 35 11.54 7.83 11.80
C ALA A 35 11.70 9.31 11.41
N SER A 36 12.94 9.79 11.47
CA SER A 36 13.26 11.18 11.22
C SER A 36 13.09 11.57 9.74
N LEU A 37 12.84 12.86 9.49
CA LEU A 37 12.76 13.42 8.14
C LEU A 37 14.08 13.22 7.34
N GLU A 38 15.21 13.13 8.04
CA GLU A 38 16.54 12.88 7.46
C GLU A 38 16.72 11.41 7.06
N THR A 39 16.25 10.48 7.90
CA THR A 39 16.20 9.04 7.62
C THR A 39 15.37 8.79 6.36
N ILE A 40 14.21 9.43 6.26
CA ILE A 40 13.31 9.31 5.11
C ILE A 40 13.94 9.94 3.85
N ALA A 41 14.55 11.12 3.95
CA ALA A 41 15.23 11.75 2.82
C ALA A 41 16.37 10.87 2.28
N THR A 42 17.17 10.28 3.17
CA THR A 42 18.24 9.34 2.81
C THR A 42 17.68 8.09 2.13
N ALA A 43 16.58 7.52 2.64
CA ALA A 43 15.89 6.39 2.01
C ALA A 43 15.30 6.73 0.63
N ALA A 44 14.90 7.98 0.40
CA ALA A 44 14.47 8.50 -0.91
C ALA A 44 15.63 8.87 -1.86
N GLY A 45 16.90 8.74 -1.42
CA GLY A 45 18.07 9.16 -2.20
C GLY A 45 18.24 10.68 -2.32
N LEU A 46 17.64 11.46 -1.41
CA LEU A 46 17.63 12.92 -1.42
C LEU A 46 18.41 13.53 -0.25
N SER A 47 18.92 14.75 -0.45
CA SER A 47 19.61 15.49 0.60
C SER A 47 18.64 16.09 1.63
N ARG A 48 19.14 16.35 2.85
CA ARG A 48 18.42 17.09 3.90
C ARG A 48 17.88 18.44 3.41
N ARG A 49 18.63 19.16 2.56
CA ARG A 49 18.18 20.44 1.96
C ARG A 49 17.00 20.24 1.00
N ALA A 50 16.95 19.12 0.27
CA ALA A 50 15.86 18.84 -0.66
C ALA A 50 14.54 18.52 0.06
N VAL A 51 14.57 17.74 1.15
CA VAL A 51 13.33 17.38 1.88
C VAL A 51 12.65 18.61 2.51
N TYR A 52 13.40 19.54 3.11
CA TYR A 52 12.84 20.81 3.62
C TYR A 52 12.33 21.75 2.51
N GLY A 53 12.71 21.52 1.25
CA GLY A 53 12.11 22.19 0.09
C GLY A 53 10.75 21.63 -0.33
N HIS A 54 10.35 20.46 0.21
CA HIS A 54 9.07 19.79 -0.10
C HIS A 54 8.13 19.71 1.12
N PHE A 55 8.67 19.56 2.32
CA PHE A 55 7.92 19.44 3.58
C PHE A 55 8.62 20.27 4.67
N ALA A 56 7.92 21.26 5.23
CA ALA A 56 8.47 22.13 6.26
C ALA A 56 8.68 21.39 7.59
N THR A 57 7.75 20.50 7.93
CA THR A 57 7.79 19.67 9.14
C THR A 57 7.64 18.17 8.81
N ARG A 58 8.00 17.31 9.77
CA ARG A 58 7.70 15.87 9.69
C ARG A 58 6.18 15.64 9.62
N ASP A 59 5.39 16.44 10.33
CA ASP A 59 3.93 16.27 10.41
C ASP A 59 3.25 16.58 9.06
N ASP A 60 3.82 17.48 8.25
CA ASP A 60 3.35 17.73 6.88
C ASP A 60 3.58 16.52 5.96
N LEU A 61 4.69 15.81 6.14
CA LEU A 61 4.98 14.57 5.42
C LEU A 61 4.07 13.43 5.90
N VAL A 62 3.89 13.28 7.22
CA VAL A 62 2.97 12.28 7.81
C VAL A 62 1.53 12.53 7.32
N ARG A 63 1.09 13.79 7.27
CA ARG A 63 -0.22 14.18 6.69
C ARG A 63 -0.35 13.74 5.24
N GLU A 64 0.62 14.05 4.38
CA GLU A 64 0.59 13.64 2.98
C GLU A 64 0.55 12.10 2.83
N VAL A 65 1.35 11.38 3.63
CA VAL A 65 1.35 9.90 3.65
C VAL A 65 -0.02 9.34 4.00
N LEU A 66 -0.66 9.85 5.05
CA LEU A 66 -1.97 9.41 5.49
C LEU A 66 -3.08 9.75 4.49
N GLN A 67 -3.09 10.97 3.96
CA GLN A 67 -4.04 11.39 2.92
C GLN A 67 -3.86 10.57 1.63
N ARG A 68 -2.62 10.21 1.25
CA ARG A 68 -2.35 9.33 0.10
C ARG A 68 -2.82 7.90 0.36
N GLY A 69 -2.62 7.38 1.57
CA GLY A 69 -3.13 6.06 1.98
C GLY A 69 -4.65 5.99 1.89
N ALA A 70 -5.36 6.99 2.41
CA ALA A 70 -6.82 7.07 2.34
C ALA A 70 -7.34 7.18 0.89
N ARG A 71 -6.72 8.00 0.04
CA ARG A 71 -7.04 8.08 -1.40
C ARG A 71 -6.84 6.74 -2.09
N ARG A 72 -5.70 6.07 -1.85
CA ARG A 72 -5.43 4.73 -2.39
C ARG A 72 -6.47 3.70 -1.95
N ILE A 73 -6.95 3.74 -0.71
CA ILE A 73 -8.05 2.88 -0.23
C ILE A 73 -9.31 3.12 -1.07
N VAL A 74 -9.73 4.39 -1.25
CA VAL A 74 -10.89 4.74 -2.07
C VAL A 74 -10.73 4.29 -3.53
N GLU A 75 -9.57 4.52 -4.13
CA GLU A 75 -9.22 4.07 -5.48
C GLU A 75 -9.25 2.53 -5.60
N SER A 76 -8.80 1.81 -4.55
CA SER A 76 -8.75 0.34 -4.51
C SER A 76 -10.13 -0.33 -4.47
N LEU A 77 -11.13 0.42 -4.01
CA LEU A 77 -12.53 0.02 -3.89
C LEU A 77 -13.34 0.37 -5.15
N ALA A 78 -12.83 1.28 -5.99
CA ALA A 78 -13.50 1.67 -7.22
C ALA A 78 -13.67 0.47 -8.16
N GLY A 79 -14.91 0.18 -8.53
CA GLY A 79 -15.26 -0.97 -9.37
C GLY A 79 -15.58 -2.26 -8.61
N ILE A 80 -15.45 -2.29 -7.28
CA ILE A 80 -16.11 -3.33 -6.48
C ILE A 80 -17.62 -3.08 -6.57
N THR A 81 -18.33 -4.04 -7.14
CA THR A 81 -19.78 -4.05 -7.15
C THR A 81 -20.30 -5.49 -7.11
N HIS A 82 -21.43 -5.66 -6.46
CA HIS A 82 -22.19 -6.90 -6.43
C HIS A 82 -23.67 -6.57 -6.22
N ASP A 83 -24.56 -7.35 -6.84
CA ASP A 83 -26.01 -7.12 -6.80
C ASP A 83 -26.59 -7.40 -5.40
N ASP A 84 -26.24 -8.54 -4.81
CA ASP A 84 -26.52 -8.86 -3.40
C ASP A 84 -25.73 -7.91 -2.48
N SER A 85 -26.46 -7.13 -1.68
CA SER A 85 -25.88 -6.08 -0.83
C SER A 85 -25.02 -6.64 0.31
N ARG A 86 -25.27 -7.89 0.74
CA ARG A 86 -24.52 -8.56 1.81
C ARG A 86 -23.11 -8.91 1.33
N ILE A 87 -23.02 -9.48 0.14
CA ILE A 87 -21.76 -9.79 -0.54
C ILE A 87 -21.02 -8.48 -0.86
N HIS A 88 -21.72 -7.46 -1.34
CA HIS A 88 -21.12 -6.15 -1.66
C HIS A 88 -20.45 -5.50 -0.43
N VAL A 89 -21.14 -5.43 0.72
CA VAL A 89 -20.55 -4.93 1.98
C VAL A 89 -19.34 -5.76 2.41
N ALA A 90 -19.44 -7.10 2.32
CA ALA A 90 -18.34 -7.99 2.68
C ALA A 90 -17.10 -7.81 1.77
N LEU A 91 -17.28 -7.60 0.47
CA LEU A 91 -16.18 -7.31 -0.47
C LEU A 91 -15.50 -5.97 -0.18
N ILE A 92 -16.27 -4.92 0.18
CA ILE A 92 -15.71 -3.63 0.61
C ILE A 92 -14.82 -3.82 1.85
N GLY A 93 -15.30 -4.57 2.86
CA GLY A 93 -14.53 -4.89 4.05
C GLY A 93 -13.25 -5.69 3.73
N ALA A 94 -13.36 -6.75 2.93
CA ALA A 94 -12.22 -7.57 2.51
C ALA A 94 -11.15 -6.76 1.75
N ARG A 95 -11.57 -5.83 0.88
CA ARG A 95 -10.64 -4.96 0.15
C ARG A 95 -9.97 -3.94 1.07
N LEU A 96 -10.73 -3.33 1.98
CA LEU A 96 -10.19 -2.42 2.99
C LEU A 96 -9.11 -3.12 3.83
N TRP A 97 -9.38 -4.35 4.29
CA TRP A 97 -8.42 -5.21 4.98
C TRP A 97 -7.13 -5.43 4.16
N ALA A 98 -7.27 -5.76 2.87
CA ALA A 98 -6.13 -6.07 2.01
C ALA A 98 -5.17 -4.88 1.76
N GLU A 99 -5.66 -3.63 1.76
CA GLU A 99 -4.81 -2.44 1.60
C GLU A 99 -4.10 -2.02 2.90
N VAL A 100 -4.72 -2.23 4.06
CA VAL A 100 -4.21 -1.76 5.37
C VAL A 100 -3.36 -2.80 6.11
N GLU A 101 -3.50 -4.09 5.79
CA GLU A 101 -2.70 -5.20 6.34
C GLU A 101 -1.18 -4.94 6.24
N GLN A 102 -0.74 -4.26 5.18
CA GLN A 102 0.67 -3.96 4.89
C GLN A 102 1.18 -2.67 5.55
N VAL A 103 0.31 -1.87 6.18
CA VAL A 103 0.64 -0.56 6.79
C VAL A 103 -0.01 -0.41 8.16
N ARG A 104 -0.01 -1.50 8.94
CA ARG A 104 -0.76 -1.65 10.20
C ARG A 104 -0.42 -0.57 11.23
N VAL A 105 0.83 -0.15 11.31
CA VAL A 105 1.24 0.85 12.31
C VAL A 105 0.74 2.24 11.91
N MET A 106 0.90 2.58 10.63
CA MET A 106 0.38 3.85 10.10
C MET A 106 -1.15 3.90 10.05
N ALA A 107 -1.84 2.78 9.84
CA ALA A 107 -3.30 2.69 9.93
C ALA A 107 -3.83 3.08 11.32
N ARG A 108 -3.15 2.67 12.40
CA ARG A 108 -3.52 3.06 13.77
C ARG A 108 -3.36 4.57 14.01
N VAL A 109 -2.27 5.16 13.51
CA VAL A 109 -2.05 6.62 13.53
C VAL A 109 -3.15 7.33 12.74
N ALA A 110 -3.58 6.78 11.60
CA ALA A 110 -4.66 7.31 10.79
C ALA A 110 -6.01 7.34 11.52
N VAL A 111 -6.33 6.30 12.30
CA VAL A 111 -7.63 6.11 12.97
C VAL A 111 -7.71 6.83 14.32
N ARG A 112 -6.61 6.94 15.08
CA ARG A 112 -6.61 7.47 16.45
C ARG A 112 -5.79 8.75 16.65
N GLY A 113 -4.98 9.16 15.67
CA GLY A 113 -4.10 10.31 15.77
C GLY A 113 -4.78 11.67 15.54
N PRO A 114 -4.05 12.78 15.70
CA PRO A 114 -4.57 14.14 15.50
C PRO A 114 -5.08 14.41 14.07
N LEU A 115 -4.60 13.63 13.10
CA LEU A 115 -4.96 13.71 11.68
C LEU A 115 -6.21 12.89 11.32
N ALA A 116 -6.84 12.19 12.27
CA ALA A 116 -7.97 11.31 12.00
C ALA A 116 -9.17 12.00 11.31
N ARG A 117 -9.39 13.30 11.56
CA ARG A 117 -10.43 14.08 10.86
C ARG A 117 -10.11 14.29 9.38
N GLU A 118 -8.83 14.51 9.05
CA GLU A 118 -8.39 14.67 7.65
C GLU A 118 -8.49 13.34 6.90
N VAL A 119 -8.01 12.25 7.52
CA VAL A 119 -8.16 10.88 7.00
C VAL A 119 -9.64 10.53 6.79
N ALA A 120 -10.50 10.85 7.75
CA ALA A 120 -11.93 10.64 7.60
C ALA A 120 -12.48 11.40 6.39
N THR A 121 -12.07 12.65 6.16
CA THR A 121 -12.50 13.43 4.97
C THR A 121 -12.12 12.73 3.66
N GLU A 122 -10.89 12.22 3.53
CA GLU A 122 -10.47 11.45 2.35
C GLU A 122 -11.27 10.14 2.18
N LEU A 123 -11.67 9.48 3.28
CA LEU A 123 -12.53 8.28 3.25
C LEU A 123 -14.03 8.57 3.03
N ALA A 124 -14.43 9.84 2.83
CA ALA A 124 -15.84 10.18 2.60
C ALA A 124 -16.50 9.45 1.40
N PRO A 125 -15.81 9.19 0.27
CA PRO A 125 -16.39 8.42 -0.83
C PRO A 125 -16.66 6.95 -0.48
N LEU A 126 -15.79 6.31 0.32
CA LEU A 126 -16.02 4.95 0.85
C LEU A 126 -17.29 4.93 1.72
N ARG A 127 -17.45 5.91 2.63
CA ARG A 127 -18.67 6.02 3.45
C ARG A 127 -19.93 6.24 2.61
N ALA A 128 -19.84 7.00 1.52
CA ALA A 128 -20.95 7.22 0.60
C ALA A 128 -21.32 5.95 -0.18
N GLU A 129 -20.35 5.12 -0.60
CA GLU A 129 -20.63 3.80 -1.18
C GLU A 129 -21.28 2.88 -0.13
N LEU A 130 -20.66 2.70 1.05
CA LEU A 130 -21.24 1.88 2.12
C LEU A 130 -22.68 2.28 2.45
N GLN A 131 -22.98 3.59 2.51
CA GLN A 131 -24.34 4.06 2.71
C GLN A 131 -25.28 3.65 1.57
N ARG A 132 -24.89 3.82 0.29
CA ARG A 132 -25.72 3.38 -0.85
C ARG A 132 -25.96 1.87 -0.88
N VAL A 133 -24.96 1.06 -0.52
CA VAL A 133 -25.12 -0.39 -0.43
C VAL A 133 -26.07 -0.77 0.71
N VAL A 134 -25.95 -0.11 1.87
CA VAL A 134 -26.86 -0.31 3.01
C VAL A 134 -28.29 0.09 2.65
N GLU A 135 -28.50 1.25 2.00
CA GLU A 135 -29.82 1.72 1.58
C GLU A 135 -30.49 0.76 0.59
N ARG A 136 -29.75 0.20 -0.38
CA ARG A 136 -30.27 -0.89 -1.23
C ARG A 136 -30.67 -2.11 -0.40
N GLY A 137 -29.77 -2.58 0.46
CA GLY A 137 -29.96 -3.81 1.22
C GLY A 137 -31.10 -3.74 2.22
N MET A 138 -31.38 -2.56 2.77
CA MET A 138 -32.60 -2.30 3.55
C MET A 138 -33.85 -2.36 2.66
N ALA A 139 -33.84 -1.70 1.50
CA ALA A 139 -34.97 -1.67 0.58
C ALA A 139 -35.30 -3.05 -0.03
N SER A 140 -34.31 -3.95 -0.15
CA SER A 140 -34.48 -5.34 -0.60
C SER A 140 -34.77 -6.34 0.52
N GLY A 141 -34.66 -5.94 1.81
CA GLY A 141 -34.76 -6.84 2.95
C GLY A 141 -33.57 -7.80 3.12
N GLU A 142 -32.44 -7.51 2.47
CA GLU A 142 -31.18 -8.26 2.58
C GLU A 142 -30.38 -7.93 3.86
N LEU A 143 -30.57 -6.72 4.40
CA LEU A 143 -29.90 -6.18 5.58
C LEU A 143 -30.94 -5.66 6.57
N ARG A 144 -30.56 -5.59 7.85
CA ARG A 144 -31.39 -5.00 8.92
C ARG A 144 -31.77 -3.55 8.63
N ASP A 145 -32.98 -3.15 9.03
CA ASP A 145 -33.57 -1.82 8.84
C ASP A 145 -33.88 -1.07 10.16
N ASP A 146 -33.67 -1.71 11.32
CA ASP A 146 -33.88 -1.14 12.67
C ASP A 146 -32.85 -0.04 13.05
N ILE A 147 -31.78 0.12 12.27
CA ILE A 147 -30.75 1.15 12.44
C ILE A 147 -30.76 2.06 11.20
N PRO A 148 -30.82 3.41 11.33
CA PRO A 148 -30.77 4.30 10.18
C PRO A 148 -29.54 4.06 9.28
N ALA A 149 -29.75 3.98 7.96
CA ALA A 149 -28.69 3.64 6.99
C ALA A 149 -27.36 4.42 7.16
N PRO A 150 -27.34 5.75 7.37
CA PRO A 150 -26.09 6.48 7.57
C PRO A 150 -25.36 6.08 8.86
N THR A 151 -26.10 5.62 9.88
CA THR A 151 -25.53 5.11 11.13
C THR A 151 -24.99 3.70 10.95
N LEU A 152 -25.74 2.81 10.28
CA LEU A 152 -25.25 1.45 10.01
C LEU A 152 -24.00 1.46 9.14
N ALA A 153 -23.94 2.29 8.09
CA ALA A 153 -22.75 2.43 7.25
C ALA A 153 -21.49 2.86 8.04
N ARG A 154 -21.63 3.80 8.99
CA ARG A 154 -20.54 4.20 9.90
C ARG A 154 -20.16 3.11 10.89
N LEU A 155 -21.12 2.30 11.35
CA LEU A 155 -20.85 1.16 12.23
C LEU A 155 -20.10 0.05 11.48
N VAL A 156 -20.45 -0.23 10.23
CA VAL A 156 -19.74 -1.20 9.36
C VAL A 156 -18.29 -0.75 9.11
N GLU A 157 -18.07 0.50 8.71
CA GLU A 157 -16.72 1.09 8.58
C GLU A 157 -15.94 0.99 9.90
N GLY A 158 -16.54 1.45 11.01
CA GLY A 158 -15.92 1.40 12.34
C GLY A 158 -15.62 -0.01 12.83
N GLY A 159 -16.46 -0.99 12.48
CA GLY A 159 -16.26 -2.41 12.77
C GLY A 159 -15.07 -2.98 12.00
N ALA A 160 -14.95 -2.68 10.71
CA ALA A 160 -13.77 -3.05 9.93
C ALA A 160 -12.49 -2.43 10.52
N LEU A 161 -12.51 -1.13 10.88
CA LEU A 161 -11.39 -0.46 11.56
C LEU A 161 -11.06 -1.05 12.94
N ALA A 162 -12.06 -1.54 13.69
CA ALA A 162 -11.84 -2.22 14.97
C ALA A 162 -11.14 -3.58 14.79
N VAL A 163 -11.48 -4.33 13.73
CA VAL A 163 -10.76 -5.56 13.37
C VAL A 163 -9.31 -5.25 12.98
N LEU A 164 -9.02 -4.11 12.37
CA LEU A 164 -7.63 -3.69 12.12
C LEU A 164 -6.85 -3.51 13.41
N ASP A 165 -7.39 -2.73 14.36
CA ASP A 165 -6.72 -2.46 15.64
C ASP A 165 -6.51 -3.77 16.41
N GLU A 166 -7.54 -4.62 16.53
CA GLU A 166 -7.42 -5.94 17.17
C GLU A 166 -6.35 -6.81 16.49
N ALA A 167 -6.33 -6.85 15.16
CA ALA A 167 -5.32 -7.60 14.42
C ALA A 167 -3.90 -7.06 14.59
N THR A 168 -3.71 -5.79 14.91
CA THR A 168 -2.38 -5.25 15.29
C THR A 168 -1.97 -5.60 16.71
N ARG A 169 -2.94 -5.88 17.60
CA ARG A 169 -2.72 -6.17 19.02
C ARG A 169 -2.46 -7.65 19.28
N SER A 170 -3.13 -8.51 18.51
CA SER A 170 -3.21 -9.95 18.73
C SER A 170 -2.54 -10.78 17.60
N ASP A 171 -1.69 -10.14 16.79
CA ASP A 171 -0.94 -10.73 15.65
C ASP A 171 -1.81 -11.55 14.68
N ILE A 172 -3.05 -11.08 14.43
CA ILE A 172 -4.01 -11.80 13.58
C ILE A 172 -3.51 -11.82 12.14
N GLY A 173 -3.34 -13.04 11.64
CA GLY A 173 -2.83 -13.34 10.32
C GLY A 173 -3.76 -12.87 9.19
N ARG A 174 -3.17 -12.72 8.00
CA ARG A 174 -3.84 -12.21 6.79
C ARG A 174 -5.21 -12.83 6.49
N ALA A 175 -5.29 -14.16 6.46
CA ALA A 175 -6.52 -14.89 6.08
C ALA A 175 -7.58 -14.86 7.18
N GLU A 176 -7.15 -14.84 8.44
CA GLU A 176 -8.01 -14.76 9.61
C GLU A 176 -8.63 -13.35 9.72
N GLY A 177 -7.84 -12.28 9.59
CA GLY A 177 -8.34 -10.91 9.58
C GLY A 177 -9.27 -10.61 8.41
N HIS A 178 -9.00 -11.17 7.22
CA HIS A 178 -9.92 -11.12 6.07
C HIS A 178 -11.28 -11.72 6.41
N SER A 179 -11.28 -12.93 7.00
CA SER A 179 -12.51 -13.62 7.44
C SER A 179 -13.21 -12.84 8.56
N LEU A 180 -12.46 -12.27 9.49
CA LEU A 180 -12.98 -11.54 10.64
C LEU A 180 -13.62 -10.21 10.24
N VAL A 181 -13.07 -9.47 9.26
CA VAL A 181 -13.71 -8.27 8.71
C VAL A 181 -15.01 -8.63 8.00
N ILE A 182 -15.03 -9.68 7.18
CA ILE A 182 -16.25 -10.14 6.49
C ILE A 182 -17.33 -10.51 7.52
N LEU A 183 -17.01 -11.38 8.48
CA LEU A 183 -17.95 -11.81 9.51
C LEU A 183 -18.47 -10.64 10.34
N THR A 184 -17.61 -9.71 10.73
CA THR A 184 -17.98 -8.51 11.49
C THR A 184 -18.92 -7.60 10.68
N SER A 185 -18.63 -7.40 9.40
CA SER A 185 -19.45 -6.57 8.50
C SER A 185 -20.84 -7.18 8.28
N LEU A 186 -20.91 -8.49 8.04
CA LEU A 186 -22.17 -9.23 7.87
C LEU A 186 -23.00 -9.25 9.18
N ALA A 187 -22.36 -9.45 10.34
CA ALA A 187 -23.02 -9.44 11.63
C ALA A 187 -23.61 -8.06 11.98
N LEU A 188 -22.87 -6.97 11.69
CA LEU A 188 -23.37 -5.61 11.86
C LEU A 188 -24.60 -5.35 10.96
N CYS A 189 -24.58 -5.84 9.73
CA CYS A 189 -25.71 -5.81 8.81
C CYS A 189 -26.90 -6.72 9.18
N GLY A 190 -26.81 -7.50 10.27
CA GLY A 190 -27.93 -8.28 10.83
C GLY A 190 -27.94 -9.76 10.45
N LEU A 191 -26.91 -10.28 9.77
CA LEU A 191 -26.80 -11.73 9.56
C LEU A 191 -26.34 -12.40 10.86
N ASP A 192 -27.01 -13.50 11.24
CA ASP A 192 -26.46 -14.40 12.26
C ASP A 192 -25.22 -15.15 11.73
N TRP A 193 -24.44 -15.72 12.65
CA TRP A 193 -23.18 -16.39 12.32
C TRP A 193 -23.32 -17.63 11.41
N ARG A 194 -24.49 -18.29 11.39
CA ARG A 194 -24.76 -19.43 10.50
C ARG A 194 -25.13 -18.92 9.11
N ALA A 195 -25.97 -17.90 9.02
CA ALA A 195 -26.33 -17.25 7.75
C ALA A 195 -25.08 -16.64 7.08
N ALA A 196 -24.25 -15.93 7.84
CA ALA A 196 -22.98 -15.39 7.35
C ALA A 196 -22.02 -16.51 6.90
N GLY A 197 -21.87 -17.58 7.69
CA GLY A 197 -21.04 -18.74 7.32
C GLY A 197 -21.52 -19.45 6.05
N ALA A 198 -22.84 -19.60 5.87
CA ALA A 198 -23.42 -20.18 4.66
C ALA A 198 -23.20 -19.30 3.43
N LEU A 199 -23.35 -17.98 3.56
CA LEU A 199 -23.06 -17.01 2.49
C LEU A 199 -21.59 -17.08 2.05
N ILE A 200 -20.65 -17.04 3.00
CA ILE A 200 -19.21 -17.14 2.71
C ILE A 200 -18.84 -18.48 2.05
N ALA A 201 -19.48 -19.58 2.47
CA ALA A 201 -19.26 -20.88 1.83
C ALA A 201 -19.75 -20.89 0.37
N ALA A 202 -20.93 -20.31 0.11
CA ALA A 202 -21.57 -20.26 -1.20
C ALA A 202 -20.92 -19.28 -2.18
N THR A 203 -20.25 -18.22 -1.71
CA THR A 203 -19.67 -17.14 -2.53
C THR A 203 -18.14 -17.26 -2.62
N PRO A 204 -17.57 -17.72 -3.75
CA PRO A 204 -16.11 -17.88 -3.90
C PRO A 204 -15.32 -16.59 -3.69
N GLU A 205 -15.81 -15.45 -4.17
CA GLU A 205 -15.12 -14.15 -4.11
C GLU A 205 -14.87 -13.69 -2.66
N LEU A 206 -15.74 -14.09 -1.71
CA LEU A 206 -15.55 -13.79 -0.28
C LEU A 206 -14.45 -14.64 0.36
N ARG A 207 -14.11 -15.78 -0.23
CA ARG A 207 -13.03 -16.67 0.24
C ARG A 207 -11.69 -16.35 -0.42
N GLU A 208 -11.67 -15.58 -1.49
CA GLU A 208 -10.45 -15.14 -2.16
C GLU A 208 -9.75 -14.04 -1.37
N VAL A 209 -8.69 -14.42 -0.66
CA VAL A 209 -7.75 -13.47 -0.07
C VAL A 209 -6.90 -12.88 -1.21
N ALA A 210 -7.24 -11.66 -1.65
CA ALA A 210 -6.55 -10.94 -2.73
C ALA A 210 -5.02 -11.04 -2.59
N PRO A 211 -4.24 -11.33 -3.65
CA PRO A 211 -2.79 -11.51 -3.54
C PRO A 211 -2.10 -10.29 -2.91
N ARG A 212 -0.92 -10.48 -2.30
CA ARG A 212 -0.13 -9.34 -1.83
C ARG A 212 0.16 -8.42 -3.02
N VAL A 213 -0.12 -7.13 -2.88
CA VAL A 213 0.45 -6.14 -3.80
C VAL A 213 1.97 -6.28 -3.67
N SER A 214 2.62 -6.68 -4.75
CA SER A 214 4.05 -6.99 -4.77
C SER A 214 4.88 -5.78 -4.33
N GLU A 215 6.00 -6.02 -3.62
CA GLU A 215 7.06 -5.02 -3.53
C GLU A 215 7.37 -4.49 -4.95
N PRO A 216 7.66 -3.19 -5.14
CA PRO A 216 8.19 -2.72 -6.42
C PRO A 216 9.43 -3.56 -6.75
N ALA A 217 9.38 -4.24 -7.90
CA ALA A 217 10.32 -5.30 -8.23
C ALA A 217 11.76 -4.82 -8.00
N ARG A 218 12.50 -5.54 -7.14
CA ARG A 218 13.91 -5.26 -6.88
C ARG A 218 14.62 -5.24 -8.23
N VAL A 219 15.04 -4.04 -8.66
CA VAL A 219 15.76 -3.86 -9.92
C VAL A 219 17.01 -4.73 -9.82
N SER A 220 17.06 -5.78 -10.64
CA SER A 220 18.12 -6.79 -10.57
C SER A 220 19.46 -6.13 -10.88
N ALA A 221 20.25 -5.89 -9.82
CA ALA A 221 21.62 -5.40 -9.90
C ALA A 221 22.57 -6.53 -10.34
N ALA A 222 22.33 -7.05 -11.54
CA ALA A 222 23.09 -8.13 -12.17
C ALA A 222 23.36 -7.82 -13.64
N ALA A 223 24.00 -6.67 -13.90
CA ALA A 223 24.52 -6.33 -15.22
C ALA A 223 25.87 -5.61 -15.12
N ARG A 224 26.92 -6.30 -15.60
CA ARG A 224 28.26 -5.78 -15.99
C ARG A 224 29.20 -5.37 -14.85
N VAL A 225 30.04 -6.31 -14.44
CA VAL A 225 31.49 -6.08 -14.57
C VAL A 225 31.94 -6.83 -15.81
N SER A 226 32.08 -6.12 -16.93
CA SER A 226 32.69 -6.66 -18.14
C SER A 226 34.18 -6.37 -18.08
N GLU A 227 34.97 -7.42 -17.96
CA GLU A 227 36.43 -7.38 -17.95
C GLU A 227 36.97 -6.83 -19.29
N PRO A 228 37.92 -5.88 -19.30
CA PRO A 228 38.42 -5.31 -20.54
C PRO A 228 39.38 -6.28 -21.26
N ALA A 229 39.03 -6.64 -22.49
CA ALA A 229 39.82 -7.52 -23.34
C ALA A 229 41.24 -6.99 -23.58
N ARG A 230 42.26 -7.82 -23.33
CA ARG A 230 43.64 -7.54 -23.77
C ARG A 230 43.80 -7.96 -25.24
N VAL A 231 43.99 -6.98 -26.11
CA VAL A 231 44.54 -7.20 -27.46
C VAL A 231 45.98 -6.72 -27.47
N SER A 232 46.93 -7.62 -27.73
CA SER A 232 48.25 -7.23 -28.23
C SER A 232 48.81 -8.29 -29.17
N THR A 233 48.73 -7.94 -30.44
CA THR A 233 49.37 -8.42 -31.66
C THR A 233 50.66 -9.24 -31.51
N ALA A 234 50.80 -10.25 -32.39
CA ALA A 234 51.94 -11.16 -32.48
C ALA A 234 53.22 -10.53 -33.07
N ALA A 235 54.36 -11.16 -32.78
CA ALA A 235 55.57 -11.10 -33.62
C ALA A 235 56.26 -12.48 -33.65
N ARG A 236 56.38 -13.07 -34.85
CA ARG A 236 57.30 -14.19 -35.15
C ARG A 236 58.66 -13.61 -35.52
N VAL A 237 59.77 -14.12 -34.98
CA VAL A 237 61.03 -14.31 -35.74
C VAL A 237 61.74 -15.57 -35.21
N SER A 238 62.30 -16.37 -36.11
CA SER A 238 63.16 -17.52 -35.82
C SER A 238 64.55 -17.08 -35.31
N GLY A 239 65.25 -17.94 -34.56
CA GLY A 239 66.63 -17.65 -34.15
C GLY A 239 67.32 -18.85 -33.50
N GLU A 240 68.33 -19.37 -34.17
CA GLU A 240 69.01 -20.64 -33.91
C GLU A 240 69.85 -20.76 -32.62
N ALA A 241 69.84 -21.98 -32.08
CA ALA A 241 71.01 -22.80 -31.70
C ALA A 241 71.88 -22.56 -30.44
N ARG A 242 72.28 -23.74 -29.92
CA ARG A 242 73.57 -24.18 -29.30
C ARG A 242 73.76 -24.16 -27.77
N THR A 243 73.94 -25.38 -27.23
CA THR A 243 74.99 -25.86 -26.26
C THR A 243 75.36 -24.94 -25.08
N GLU A 244 75.27 -25.30 -23.79
CA GLU A 244 75.91 -26.41 -23.03
C GLU A 244 75.28 -26.50 -21.60
N ALA A 245 75.53 -27.48 -20.70
CA ALA A 245 75.96 -28.89 -20.73
C ALA A 245 75.84 -29.51 -19.30
N ALA A 246 75.96 -30.85 -19.16
CA ALA A 246 75.87 -31.65 -17.91
C ALA A 246 74.49 -31.67 -17.20
N SER A 247 74.01 -32.77 -16.61
CA SER A 247 74.65 -34.06 -16.27
C SER A 247 73.73 -35.26 -16.57
#